data_AF-A0A965FF94-F1
#
_entry.id   AF-A0A965FF94-F1
#
_cell.length_a   1.000
_cell.length_b   1.000
_cell.length_c   1.000
_cell.angle_alpha   90.00
_cell.angle_beta   90.00
_cell.angle_gamma   90.00
#
_symmetry.space_group_name_H-M   'P 1'
#
loop_
_entity.id
_entity.type
_entity.pdbx_description
1 polymer ?
#
loop_
_entity_poly.entity_id
_entity_poly.type
_entity_poly.pdbx_seq_one_letter_code
_entity_poly.pdbx_strand_id
1 'polypeptide(L)'
;MRTLPEPFAGWFAARGWQPRAHQLDVLDAVTAGDHALLVAPTGGGKTLAGFLPTLMDLAAAPHEGLHTLYISPLKALAVFCASA
;
A
#
# COMPACT_ATOMS: atom_id res chain seq x y z
N MET A 1 -12.22 -1.24 -15.68
CA MET A 1 -11.66 -0.46 -14.56
C MET A 1 -11.35 -1.44 -13.45
N ARG A 2 -10.07 -1.63 -13.08
CA ARG A 2 -9.71 -2.40 -11.89
C ARG A 2 -10.08 -1.55 -10.68
N THR A 3 -10.94 -2.07 -9.81
CA THR A 3 -11.42 -1.38 -8.61
C THR A 3 -10.88 -2.10 -7.38
N LEU A 4 -10.52 -1.33 -6.36
CA LEU A 4 -10.16 -1.91 -5.06
C LEU A 4 -11.41 -2.55 -4.41
N PRO A 5 -11.26 -3.62 -3.63
CA PRO A 5 -12.34 -4.14 -2.80
C PRO A 5 -12.67 -3.17 -1.65
N GLU A 6 -13.87 -3.30 -1.08
CA GLU A 6 -14.18 -2.64 0.19
C GLU A 6 -13.36 -3.26 1.34
N PRO A 7 -13.01 -2.48 2.38
CA PRO A 7 -13.35 -1.07 2.63
C PRO A 7 -12.47 -0.05 1.90
N PHE A 8 -11.51 -0.51 1.08
CA PHE A 8 -10.49 0.36 0.49
C PHE A 8 -11.04 1.24 -0.63
N ALA A 9 -11.97 0.75 -1.44
CA ALA A 9 -12.67 1.58 -2.42
C ALA A 9 -13.39 2.77 -1.75
N GLY A 10 -14.16 2.53 -0.69
CA GLY A 10 -14.79 3.58 0.10
C GLY A 10 -13.77 4.55 0.73
N TRP A 11 -12.66 4.04 1.26
CA TRP A 11 -11.60 4.85 1.85
C TRP A 11 -10.90 5.78 0.84
N PHE A 12 -10.66 5.31 -0.40
CA PHE A 12 -10.16 6.12 -1.50
C PHE A 12 -11.20 7.16 -1.93
N ALA A 13 -12.46 6.75 -2.13
CA ALA A 13 -13.53 7.64 -2.57
C ALA A 13 -13.80 8.77 -1.56
N ALA A 14 -13.79 8.48 -0.26
CA ALA A 14 -13.97 9.46 0.80
C ALA A 14 -12.89 10.56 0.82
N ARG A 15 -11.71 10.28 0.24
CA ARG A 15 -10.61 11.23 0.08
C ARG A 15 -10.58 11.88 -1.31
N GLY A 16 -11.51 11.52 -2.20
CA GLY A 16 -11.50 11.93 -3.60
C GLY A 16 -10.33 11.33 -4.39
N TRP A 17 -9.78 10.20 -3.94
CA TRP A 17 -8.63 9.55 -4.56
C TRP A 17 -9.08 8.47 -5.54
N GLN A 18 -8.26 8.26 -6.56
CA GLN A 18 -8.35 7.10 -7.44
C GLN A 18 -7.02 6.32 -7.38
N PRO A 19 -7.06 4.98 -7.37
CA PRO A 19 -5.84 4.19 -7.39
C PRO A 19 -5.08 4.45 -8.68
N ARG A 20 -3.76 4.67 -8.54
CA ARG A 20 -2.87 4.86 -9.69
C ARG A 20 -2.50 3.50 -10.27
N ALA A 21 -2.21 3.45 -11.57
CA ALA A 21 -1.85 2.20 -12.26
C ALA A 21 -0.75 1.42 -11.52
N HIS A 22 0.35 2.08 -11.17
CA HIS A 22 1.46 1.43 -10.46
C HIS A 22 1.11 0.93 -9.05
N GLN A 23 0.08 1.46 -8.39
CA GLN A 23 -0.39 0.94 -7.11
C GLN A 23 -1.11 -0.40 -7.30
N LEU A 24 -1.87 -0.51 -8.38
CA LEU A 24 -2.56 -1.74 -8.77
C LEU A 24 -1.57 -2.79 -9.28
N ASP A 25 -0.55 -2.37 -10.05
CA ASP A 25 0.49 -3.30 -10.54
C ASP A 25 1.28 -3.92 -9.39
N VAL A 26 1.63 -3.14 -8.36
CA VAL A 26 2.28 -3.66 -7.14
C VAL A 26 1.34 -4.59 -6.37
N LEU A 27 0.05 -4.23 -6.26
CA LEU A 27 -0.94 -5.08 -5.62
C LEU A 27 -1.05 -6.44 -6.32
N ASP A 28 -1.21 -6.44 -7.64
CA ASP A 28 -1.33 -7.66 -8.43
C ASP A 28 -0.08 -8.56 -8.27
N ALA A 29 1.12 -7.98 -8.32
CA ALA A 29 2.37 -8.72 -8.12
C ALA A 29 2.47 -9.33 -6.71
N VAL A 30 2.20 -8.55 -5.67
CA VAL A 30 2.30 -9.03 -4.29
C VAL A 30 1.23 -10.09 -3.98
N THR A 31 0.00 -9.92 -4.49
CA THR A 31 -1.07 -10.92 -4.33
C THR A 31 -0.76 -12.22 -5.08
N ALA A 32 0.03 -12.17 -6.16
CA ALA A 32 0.54 -13.38 -6.82
C ALA A 32 1.69 -14.07 -6.06
N GLY A 33 2.18 -13.47 -4.97
CA GLY A 33 3.34 -13.96 -4.21
C GLY A 33 4.68 -13.50 -4.76
N ASP A 34 4.70 -12.58 -5.73
CA ASP A 34 5.91 -12.07 -6.36
C ASP A 34 6.54 -10.92 -5.56
N HIS A 35 7.84 -10.70 -5.79
CA HIS A 35 8.54 -9.52 -5.31
C HIS A 35 8.43 -8.36 -6.30
N ALA A 36 8.17 -7.14 -5.80
CA ALA A 36 8.01 -5.95 -6.63
C ALA A 36 9.07 -4.88 -6.30
N LEU A 37 9.68 -4.31 -7.35
CA LEU A 37 10.50 -3.10 -7.27
C LEU A 37 9.79 -1.95 -7.97
N LEU A 38 9.29 -0.99 -7.18
CA LEU A 38 8.56 0.17 -7.71
C LEU A 38 9.48 1.38 -7.91
N VAL A 39 9.51 1.91 -9.13
CA VAL A 39 10.14 3.20 -9.45
C VAL A 39 9.06 4.21 -9.81
N ALA A 40 8.88 5.23 -8.97
CA ALA A 40 7.91 6.29 -9.17
C ALA A 40 8.45 7.63 -8.64
N PRO A 41 8.03 8.78 -9.22
CA PRO A 41 8.48 10.09 -8.78
C PRO A 41 8.07 10.40 -7.34
N THR A 42 8.77 11.32 -6.68
CA THR A 42 8.37 11.84 -5.36
C THR A 42 6.98 12.48 -5.43
N GLY A 43 6.14 12.29 -4.42
CA GLY A 43 4.71 12.64 -4.49
C GLY A 43 3.88 11.70 -5.37
N GLY A 44 4.51 10.66 -5.94
CA GLY A 44 3.90 9.68 -6.82
C GLY A 44 2.91 8.72 -6.15
N GLY A 45 2.81 8.71 -4.82
CA GLY A 45 2.01 7.73 -4.09
C GLY A 45 2.72 6.39 -3.86
N LYS A 46 4.06 6.34 -4.01
CA LYS A 46 4.88 5.13 -3.85
C LYS A 46 4.75 4.47 -2.47
N THR A 47 4.57 5.28 -1.42
CA THR A 47 4.40 4.78 -0.06
C THR A 47 3.11 3.99 0.05
N LEU A 48 1.99 4.57 -0.40
CA LEU A 48 0.72 3.86 -0.44
C LEU A 48 0.79 2.63 -1.34
N ALA A 49 1.50 2.69 -2.48
CA ALA A 49 1.69 1.53 -3.35
C ALA A 49 2.35 0.33 -2.63
N GLY A 50 3.35 0.60 -1.78
CA GLY A 50 4.03 -0.45 -1.00
C GLY A 50 3.21 -0.99 0.18
N PHE A 51 2.40 -0.16 0.83
CA PHE A 51 1.61 -0.56 2.00
C PHE A 51 0.22 -1.10 1.66
N LEU A 52 -0.37 -0.73 0.52
CA LEU A 52 -1.72 -1.12 0.16
C LEU A 52 -1.92 -2.65 0.18
N PRO A 53 -1.03 -3.48 -0.39
CA PRO A 53 -1.19 -4.94 -0.34
C PRO A 53 -1.22 -5.48 1.09
N THR A 54 -0.33 -4.98 1.96
CA THR A 54 -0.22 -5.46 3.34
C THR A 54 -1.39 -5.02 4.20
N LEU A 55 -1.96 -3.83 3.94
CA LEU A 55 -3.16 -3.35 4.62
C LEU A 55 -4.38 -4.17 4.20
N MET A 56 -4.48 -4.51 2.92
CA MET A 56 -5.57 -5.34 2.38
C MET A 56 -5.52 -6.75 2.93
N ASP A 57 -4.33 -7.34 3.01
CA ASP A 57 -4.12 -8.67 3.59
C ASP A 57 -4.53 -8.70 5.07
N LEU A 58 -4.06 -7.72 5.87
CA LEU A 58 -4.41 -7.61 7.29
C LEU A 58 -5.91 -7.36 7.52
N ALA A 59 -6.57 -6.62 6.62
CA ALA A 59 -8.01 -6.38 6.70
C ALA A 59 -8.83 -7.64 6.38
N ALA A 60 -8.34 -8.49 5.48
CA ALA A 60 -8.99 -9.74 5.10
C ALA A 60 -8.75 -10.85 6.15
N ALA A 61 -7.54 -10.92 6.71
CA ALA A 61 -7.14 -11.90 7.71
C ALA A 61 -6.34 -11.20 8.83
N PRO A 62 -7.02 -10.77 9.91
CA PRO A 62 -6.34 -10.19 11.06
C PRO A 62 -5.25 -11.13 11.61
N HIS A 63 -4.07 -10.58 11.88
CA HIS A 63 -2.91 -11.33 12.32
C HIS A 63 -2.51 -10.94 13.75
N GLU A 64 -2.19 -11.92 14.60
CA GLU A 64 -1.64 -11.66 15.94
C GLU A 64 -0.12 -11.51 15.88
N GLY A 65 0.42 -10.42 16.43
CA GLY A 65 1.87 -10.14 16.40
C GLY A 65 2.34 -9.40 15.14
N LEU A 66 3.59 -9.63 14.72
CA LEU A 66 4.21 -8.90 13.61
C LEU A 66 3.72 -9.43 12.24
N HIS A 67 3.04 -8.57 11.47
CA HIS A 67 2.57 -8.88 10.12
C HIS A 67 3.44 -8.26 9.00
N THR A 68 3.90 -7.02 9.20
CA THR A 68 4.61 -6.27 8.15
C THR A 68 5.76 -5.48 8.74
N LEU A 69 6.93 -5.59 8.11
CA LEU A 69 8.14 -4.84 8.48
C LEU A 69 8.47 -3.82 7.40
N TYR A 70 8.40 -2.54 7.75
CA TYR A 70 8.89 -1.45 6.90
C TYR A 70 10.30 -1.05 7.34
N ILE A 71 11.23 -1.04 6.38
CA ILE A 71 12.62 -0.66 6.62
C ILE A 71 12.90 0.65 5.86
N SER A 72 13.39 1.64 6.59
CA SER A 72 13.76 2.95 6.03
C SER A 72 15.24 3.24 6.30
N PRO A 73 15.97 3.83 5.33
CA PRO A 73 17.33 4.30 5.57
C PRO A 73 17.40 5.50 6.53
N LEU A 74 16.28 6.19 6.78
CA LEU A 74 16.20 7.37 7.64
C LEU A 74 15.12 7.22 8.71
N LYS A 75 15.47 7.56 9.95
CA LYS A 75 14.54 7.58 11.09
C LYS A 75 13.36 8.54 10.86
N ALA A 76 13.64 9.75 10.35
CA ALA A 76 12.59 10.75 10.09
C ALA A 76 11.56 10.27 9.05
N LEU A 77 12.02 9.53 8.03
CA LEU A 77 11.12 8.96 7.02
C LEU A 77 10.25 7.84 7.60
N ALA A 78 10.78 7.04 8.52
CA ALA A 78 9.98 6.02 9.22
C ALA A 78 8.84 6.65 10.03
N VAL A 79 9.13 7.72 10.77
CA VAL A 79 8.10 8.46 11.54
C VAL A 79 7.05 9.06 10.61
N PHE A 80 7.47 9.69 9.51
CA PHE A 80 6.54 10.26 8.52
C PHE A 80 5.58 9.22 7.94
N CYS A 81 6.07 8.03 7.57
CA CYS A 81 5.23 6.96 7.03
C CYS A 81 4.26 6.39 8.06
N ALA A 82 4.62 6.35 9.35
CA ALA A 82 3.74 5.86 10.41
C ALA A 82 2.61 6.84 10.76
N SER A 83 2.76 8.12 10.43
CA SER A 83 1.79 9.19 10.74
C SER A 83 0.86 9.56 9.58
N ALA A 84 1.10 9.02 8.38
CA ALA A 84 0.39 9.35 7.15
C ALA A 84 -0.80 8.41 6.90
#